data_AF-U2IIJ1-F1
#
_entry.id   AF-U2IIJ1-F1
#
_cell.length_a   1.000
_cell.length_b   1.000
_cell.length_c   1.000
_cell.angle_alpha   90.00
_cell.angle_beta   90.00
_cell.angle_gamma   90.00
#
_symmetry.space_group_name_H-M   'P 1'
#
loop_
_entity.id
_entity.type
_entity.pdbx_description
1 polymer ?
#
loop_
_entity_poly.entity_id
_entity_poly.type
_entity_poly.pdbx_seq_one_letter_code
_entity_poly.pdbx_strand_id
1 'polypeptide(L)' 'MKIIEVLKFNRELIKRLKTAGIRLEDEAYVDLYTDYTTLLNSGEKVSYIVARLSDKYAVSERKVYALIKRFESDCKMIAV' A
#
# COMPACT_ATOMS: atom_id res chain seq x y z
N MET A 1 -28.44 -0.10 3.28
CA MET A 1 -27.26 0.79 3.38
C MET A 1 -26.93 1.35 2.02
N LYS A 2 -26.89 2.67 1.89
CA LYS A 2 -26.42 3.36 0.68
C LYS A 2 -24.95 3.72 0.85
N ILE A 3 -24.22 3.84 -0.26
CA ILE A 3 -22.79 4.24 -0.27
C ILE A 3 -22.58 5.53 0.53
N ILE A 4 -23.50 6.50 0.39
CA ILE A 4 -23.45 7.77 1.11
C ILE A 4 -23.53 7.62 2.63
N GLU A 5 -24.19 6.59 3.16
CA GLU A 5 -24.33 6.35 4.59
C GLU A 5 -23.00 5.85 5.18
N VAL A 6 -22.34 4.92 4.49
CA VAL A 6 -21.01 4.41 4.87
C VAL A 6 -19.94 5.51 4.80
N LEU A 7 -20.00 6.36 3.76
CA LEU A 7 -19.11 7.51 3.65
C LEU A 7 -19.35 8.55 4.74
N LYS A 8 -20.61 8.76 5.15
CA LYS A 8 -20.95 9.66 6.27
C LYS A 8 -20.45 9.09 7.60
N PHE A 9 -20.60 7.79 7.82
CA PHE A 9 -20.12 7.10 9.02
C PHE A 9 -18.60 7.18 9.15
N ASN A 10 -17.86 6.91 8.07
CA ASN A 10 -16.39 6.87 8.07
C ASN A 10 -15.73 8.21 7.71
N ARG A 11 -16.48 9.32 7.68
CA ARG A 11 -16.01 10.60 7.11
C ARG A 11 -14.73 11.11 7.76
N GLU A 12 -14.59 10.95 9.07
CA GLU A 12 -13.42 11.42 9.81
C GLU A 12 -12.18 10.57 9.51
N LEU A 13 -12.33 9.25 9.49
CA LEU A 13 -11.25 8.32 9.16
C LEU A 13 -10.75 8.55 7.73
N ILE A 14 -11.67 8.67 6.76
CA ILE A 14 -11.32 8.94 5.36
C ILE A 14 -10.57 10.28 5.23
N LYS A 15 -10.98 11.32 5.97
CA LYS A 15 -10.25 12.59 6.01
C LYS A 15 -8.82 12.40 6.52
N ARG A 16 -8.63 11.68 7.62
CA ARG A 16 -7.30 11.42 8.20
C ARG A 16 -6.39 10.65 7.22
N LEU A 17 -6.91 9.59 6.58
CA LEU A 17 -6.17 8.84 5.56
C LEU A 17 -5.77 9.73 4.38
N LYS A 18 -6.70 10.57 3.90
CA LYS A 18 -6.43 11.50 2.80
C LYS A 18 -5.37 12.53 3.19
N THR A 19 -5.42 13.06 4.42
CA THR A 19 -4.42 13.99 4.94
C THR A 19 -3.03 13.34 5.03
N ALA A 20 -2.96 12.07 5.45
CA ALA A 20 -1.72 11.30 5.49
C ALA A 20 -1.15 10.97 4.09
N GLY A 21 -1.92 11.19 3.01
CA GLY A 21 -1.54 10.90 1.63
C GLY A 21 -1.87 9.49 1.16
N ILE A 22 -2.64 8.73 1.95
CA ILE A 22 -3.06 7.36 1.64
C ILE A 22 -4.20 7.38 0.61
N ARG A 23 -4.11 6.50 -0.40
CA ARG A 23 -5.19 6.29 -1.38
C ARG A 23 -6.03 5.09 -0.97
N LEU A 24 -7.31 5.10 -1.33
CA LEU A 24 -8.18 3.93 -1.14
C LEU A 24 -7.67 2.71 -1.90
N GLU A 25 -7.05 2.92 -3.07
CA GLU A 25 -6.42 1.88 -3.89
C GLU A 25 -5.23 1.19 -3.21
N ASP A 26 -4.62 1.83 -2.20
CA ASP A 26 -3.46 1.27 -1.50
C ASP A 26 -3.83 0.05 -0.66
N GLU A 27 -5.11 -0.07 -0.25
CA GLU A 27 -5.63 -1.21 0.50
C GLU A 27 -5.43 -2.53 -0.25
N ALA A 28 -5.61 -2.52 -1.57
CA ALA A 28 -5.46 -3.71 -2.41
C ALA A 28 -4.02 -4.24 -2.49
N TYR A 29 -3.02 -3.49 -2.00
CA TYR A 29 -1.61 -3.87 -2.04
C TYR A 29 -0.99 -4.06 -0.65
N VAL A 30 -1.79 -4.04 0.42
CA VAL A 30 -1.31 -4.25 1.80
C VAL A 30 -0.69 -5.65 1.95
N ASP A 31 -1.34 -6.67 1.41
CA ASP A 31 -0.83 -8.06 1.44
C ASP A 31 0.48 -8.20 0.65
N LEU A 32 0.57 -7.53 -0.51
CA LEU A 32 1.79 -7.51 -1.34
C LEU A 32 2.97 -6.93 -0.56
N TYR A 33 2.76 -5.82 0.16
CA TYR A 33 3.81 -5.20 0.96
C TYR A 33 4.17 -6.02 2.21
N THR A 34 3.19 -6.70 2.81
CA THR A 34 3.41 -7.62 3.94
C THR A 34 4.25 -8.83 3.52
N ASP A 35 3.98 -9.40 2.34
CA ASP A 35 4.82 -10.46 1.78
C ASP A 35 6.24 -9.94 1.45
N TYR A 36 6.34 -8.75 0.84
CA TYR A 36 7.63 -8.12 0.56
C TYR A 36 8.49 -8.01 1.81
N THR A 37 7.94 -7.44 2.90
CA THR A 37 8.67 -7.28 4.17
C THR A 37 9.04 -8.61 4.80
N THR A 38 8.18 -9.62 4.72
CA THR A 38 8.47 -10.97 5.22
C THR A 38 9.67 -11.60 4.48
N LEU A 39 9.66 -11.55 3.15
CA LEU A 39 10.73 -12.10 2.30
C LEU A 39 12.04 -11.32 2.43
N LEU A 40 11.94 -10.01 2.59
CA LEU A 40 13.09 -9.14 2.83
C LEU A 40 13.75 -9.47 4.18
N ASN A 41 12.94 -9.69 5.23
CA ASN A 41 13.42 -10.08 6.56
C ASN A 41 14.03 -11.48 6.60
N SER A 42 13.63 -12.38 5.69
CA SER A 42 14.31 -13.68 5.50
C SER A 42 15.63 -13.58 4.71
N GLY A 43 16.02 -12.39 4.25
CA GLY A 43 17.26 -12.17 3.51
C GLY A 43 17.19 -12.50 2.02
N GLU A 44 16.00 -12.64 1.44
CA GLU A 44 15.86 -12.84 0.00
C GLU A 44 16.32 -11.58 -0.77
N LYS A 45 16.97 -11.78 -1.92
CA LYS A 45 17.40 -10.66 -2.75
C LYS A 45 16.18 -9.97 -3.38
N VAL A 46 16.12 -8.64 -3.27
CA VAL A 46 15.00 -7.79 -3.71
C VAL A 46 14.52 -8.11 -5.14
N SER A 47 15.43 -8.34 -6.09
CA SER A 47 15.04 -8.66 -7.47
C SER A 47 14.22 -9.96 -7.59
N TYR A 48 14.50 -10.96 -6.76
CA TYR A 48 13.73 -12.21 -6.71
C TYR A 48 12.38 -12.02 -6.04
N ILE A 49 12.34 -11.24 -4.95
CA ILE A 49 11.09 -10.89 -4.27
C ILE A 49 10.15 -10.18 -5.26
N VAL A 50 10.66 -9.20 -6.01
CA VAL A 50 9.88 -8.43 -6.98
C VAL A 50 9.29 -9.32 -8.08
N ALA A 51 10.10 -10.21 -8.68
CA ALA A 51 9.61 -11.17 -9.68
C ALA A 51 8.56 -12.13 -9.11
N ARG A 52 8.75 -12.60 -7.87
CA ARG A 52 7.78 -13.47 -7.19
C ARG A 52 6.45 -12.75 -6.91
N LEU A 53 6.51 -11.49 -6.48
CA LEU A 53 5.34 -10.68 -6.20
C LEU A 53 4.62 -10.26 -7.48
N SER A 54 5.34 -9.99 -8.57
CA SER A 54 4.71 -9.67 -9.86
C SER A 54 3.84 -10.81 -10.36
N ASP A 55 4.35 -12.05 -10.24
CA ASP A 55 3.62 -13.25 -10.66
C ASP A 55 2.45 -13.54 -9.71
N LYS A 56 2.68 -13.50 -8.39
CA LYS A 56 1.66 -13.82 -7.38
C LYS A 56 0.45 -12.89 -7.44
N TYR A 57 0.69 -11.59 -7.62
CA TYR A 57 -0.36 -10.57 -7.59
C TYR A 57 -0.80 -10.10 -9.00
N ALA A 58 -0.28 -10.73 -10.06
CA ALA A 58 -0.54 -10.36 -11.46
C ALA A 58 -0.32 -8.86 -11.74
N VAL A 59 0.80 -8.32 -11.25
CA VAL A 59 1.18 -6.91 -11.39
C VAL A 59 2.55 -6.81 -12.02
N SER A 60 2.82 -5.83 -12.89
CA SER A 60 4.16 -5.70 -13.46
C SER A 60 5.22 -5.39 -12.39
N GLU A 61 6.44 -5.90 -12.57
CA GLU A 61 7.57 -5.62 -11.67
C GLU A 61 7.79 -4.12 -11.47
N ARG A 62 7.64 -3.32 -12.53
CA ARG A 62 7.70 -1.85 -12.45
C ARG A 62 6.71 -1.28 -11.43
N LYS A 63 5.49 -1.82 -11.39
CA LYS A 63 4.47 -1.39 -10.45
C LYS A 63 4.77 -1.91 -9.04
N VAL A 64 5.32 -3.11 -8.88
CA VAL A 64 5.82 -3.61 -7.58
C VAL A 64 6.89 -2.67 -7.01
N TYR A 65 7.89 -2.29 -7.80
CA TYR A 65 8.90 -1.30 -7.38
C TYR A 65 8.28 0.05 -6.99
N ALA A 66 7.30 0.53 -7.76
CA ALA A 66 6.61 1.78 -7.45
C ALA A 66 5.81 1.70 -6.14
N LEU A 67 5.17 0.56 -5.86
CA LEU A 67 4.43 0.30 -4.63
C LEU A 67 5.36 0.22 -3.42
N ILE A 68 6.47 -0.52 -3.52
CA ILE A 68 7.49 -0.61 -2.46
C ILE A 68 7.98 0.81 -2.10
N LYS A 69 8.43 1.57 -3.10
CA LYS A 69 8.91 2.94 -2.88
C LYS A 69 7.85 3.85 -2.24
N ARG A 70 6.58 3.68 -2.64
CA ARG A 70 5.46 4.44 -2.09
C ARG A 70 5.18 4.05 -0.64
N PHE A 71 5.17 2.78 -0.29
CA PHE A 71 4.86 2.31 1.07
C PHE A 71 6.00 2.53 2.06
N GLU A 72 7.23 2.61 1.57
CA GLU A 72 8.38 3.06 2.37
C GLU A 72 8.42 4.59 2.55
N SER A 73 7.60 5.35 1.83
CA SER A 73 7.57 6.81 1.98
C SER A 73 6.86 7.21 3.28
N ASP A 74 7.40 8.20 3.99
CA ASP A 74 6.77 8.76 5.17
C ASP A 74 5.35 9.26 4.86
N CYS A 75 4.43 9.04 5.80
CA CYS A 75 3.13 9.71 5.75
C CYS A 75 3.36 11.21 5.65
N LYS A 76 2.60 11.90 4.79
CA LYS A 76 2.62 13.36 4.73
C LYS A 76 1.98 13.91 6.00
N MET A 77 2.74 13.93 7.09
CA MET A 77 2.37 14.71 8.24
C MET A 77 2.45 16.16 7.80
N ILE A 78 1.31 16.84 7.77
CA ILE A 78 1.29 18.28 7.74
C ILE A 78 2.05 18.68 9.01
N ALA A 79 3.27 19.21 8.84
CA ALA A 79 3.97 19.90 9.89
C ALA A 79 3.00 20.98 10.40
N VAL A 80 2.61 20.86 11.68
CA VAL A 80 1.89 21.91 12.41
C VAL A 80 2.82 23.09 12.60
#